data_AF-A0A3L8D7E3-F1
#
_entry.id   AF-A0A3L8D7E3-F1
#
_cell.length_a   1.000
_cell.length_b   1.000
_cell.length_c   1.000
_cell.angle_alpha   90.00
_cell.angle_beta   90.00
_cell.angle_gamma   90.00
#
_symmetry.space_group_name_H-M   'P 1'
#
loop_
_entity.id
_entity.type
_entity.pdbx_description
1 polymer ?
#
loop_
_entity_poly.entity_id
_entity_poly.type
_entity_poly.pdbx_seq_one_letter_code
_entity_poly.pdbx_strand_id
1 'polypeptide(L)'
;MITITDLPEEMVQTILNCNIISFQDIVNFFSTCKHFYQMINGENIFWRRKFYKSWPDLKNICEEEEHKEYLDFKELVRARLNCRKELRPFLTKLSEKHYYCFYESLLSEDITWRMWLDEYRYRRYSKKVFVEEKELDALMHSNKVIHHLYYYLLMDELRSLYKRSQR
;
A
#
# COMPACT_ATOMS: atom_id res chain seq x y z
N MET A 1 16.40 -21.43 30.20
CA MET A 1 16.63 -20.27 29.31
C MET A 1 15.25 -19.78 28.90
N ILE A 2 14.89 -18.55 29.23
CA ILE A 2 13.59 -17.98 28.81
C ILE A 2 13.72 -17.62 27.34
N THR A 3 12.84 -18.15 26.52
CA THR A 3 12.77 -17.97 25.07
C THR A 3 11.48 -17.23 24.71
N ILE A 4 11.39 -16.74 23.47
CA ILE A 4 10.20 -16.00 23.02
C ILE A 4 8.94 -16.88 23.00
N THR A 5 9.08 -18.21 22.97
CA THR A 5 7.97 -19.17 23.12
C THR A 5 7.46 -19.30 24.55
N ASP A 6 8.20 -18.80 25.54
CA ASP A 6 7.77 -18.81 26.94
C ASP A 6 6.99 -17.53 27.31
N LEU A 7 6.86 -16.58 26.37
CA LEU A 7 6.07 -15.37 26.56
C LEU A 7 4.58 -15.60 26.24
N PRO A 8 3.66 -14.93 26.96
CA PRO A 8 2.25 -14.90 26.57
C PRO A 8 2.07 -14.34 25.16
N GLU A 9 1.08 -14.85 24.44
CA GLU A 9 0.80 -14.45 23.05
C GLU A 9 0.60 -12.94 22.92
N GLU A 10 -0.05 -12.30 23.89
CA GLU A 10 -0.30 -10.85 23.91
C GLU A 10 1.00 -10.04 24.00
N MET A 11 1.99 -10.56 24.71
CA MET A 11 3.31 -9.92 24.82
C MET A 11 4.06 -10.03 23.49
N VAL A 12 4.02 -11.20 22.85
CA VAL A 12 4.62 -11.41 21.52
C VAL A 12 3.95 -10.51 20.49
N GLN A 13 2.61 -10.43 20.47
CA GLN A 13 1.87 -9.53 19.59
C GLN A 13 2.20 -8.05 19.84
N THR A 14 2.41 -7.65 21.09
CA THR A 14 2.80 -6.29 21.45
C THR A 14 4.17 -5.94 20.89
N ILE A 15 5.15 -6.85 21.05
CA ILE A 15 6.49 -6.70 20.47
C ILE A 15 6.40 -6.56 18.95
N LEU A 16 5.69 -7.45 18.27
CA LEU A 16 5.54 -7.44 16.81
C LEU A 16 4.83 -6.18 16.28
N ASN A 17 3.99 -5.56 17.11
CA ASN A 17 3.32 -4.29 16.80
C ASN A 17 4.21 -3.04 16.94
N CYS A 18 5.49 -3.18 17.29
CA CYS A 18 6.44 -2.07 17.31
C CYS A 18 6.76 -1.59 15.89
N ASN A 19 6.86 -0.27 15.68
CA ASN A 19 7.08 0.33 14.35
C ASN A 19 8.44 -0.02 13.72
N ILE A 20 9.41 -0.42 14.55
CA ILE A 20 10.75 -0.84 14.12
C ILE A 20 10.69 -2.17 13.35
N ILE A 21 9.73 -3.04 13.69
CA ILE A 21 9.59 -4.37 13.09
C ILE A 21 8.79 -4.23 11.79
N SER A 22 9.37 -4.64 10.67
CA SER A 22 8.69 -4.56 9.37
C SER A 22 7.67 -5.68 9.18
N PHE A 23 6.78 -5.53 8.21
CA PHE A 23 5.88 -6.62 7.80
C PHE A 23 6.64 -7.86 7.30
N GLN A 24 7.85 -7.69 6.75
CA GLN A 24 8.68 -8.81 6.33
C GLN A 24 9.21 -9.58 7.55
N ASP A 25 9.64 -8.88 8.58
CA ASP A 25 10.12 -9.51 9.83
C ASP A 25 9.02 -10.30 10.51
N ILE A 26 7.79 -9.76 10.50
CA ILE A 26 6.57 -10.42 10.99
C ILE A 26 6.33 -11.73 10.23
N VAL A 27 6.35 -11.71 8.89
CA VAL A 27 6.16 -12.91 8.06
C VAL A 27 7.27 -13.95 8.30
N ASN A 28 8.52 -13.50 8.41
CA ASN A 28 9.65 -14.36 8.70
C ASN A 28 9.52 -15.02 10.07
N PHE A 29 9.12 -14.24 11.09
CA PHE A 29 8.90 -14.71 12.45
C PHE A 29 7.83 -15.81 12.49
N PHE A 30 6.70 -15.66 11.80
CA PHE A 30 5.66 -16.70 11.76
C PHE A 30 6.05 -17.95 10.98
N SER A 31 7.04 -17.83 10.11
CA SER A 31 7.57 -18.97 9.37
C SER A 31 8.51 -19.83 10.23
N THR A 32 8.88 -19.37 11.44
CA THR A 32 9.80 -20.11 12.33
C THR A 32 9.13 -21.29 13.03
N CYS A 33 7.85 -21.19 13.41
CA CYS A 33 7.15 -22.29 14.08
C CYS A 33 5.62 -22.24 13.88
N LYS A 34 4.98 -23.41 14.00
CA LYS A 34 3.54 -23.59 13.83
C LYS A 34 2.72 -22.78 14.84
N HIS A 35 3.21 -22.65 16.07
CA HIS A 35 2.53 -21.90 17.13
C HIS A 35 2.40 -20.41 16.76
N PHE A 36 3.49 -19.76 16.36
CA PHE A 36 3.45 -18.35 15.94
C PHE A 36 2.66 -18.15 14.65
N TYR A 37 2.71 -19.10 13.72
CA TYR A 37 1.83 -19.08 12.55
C TYR A 37 0.36 -19.07 12.95
N GLN A 38 -0.07 -19.98 13.83
CA GLN A 38 -1.46 -20.09 14.26
C GLN A 38 -1.92 -18.85 15.03
N MET A 39 -1.07 -18.29 15.90
CA MET A 39 -1.35 -17.09 16.69
C MET A 39 -1.77 -15.89 15.83
N ILE A 40 -1.18 -15.69 14.65
CA ILE A 40 -1.41 -14.45 13.86
C ILE A 40 -2.10 -14.68 12.52
N ASN A 41 -2.08 -15.90 11.99
CA ASN A 41 -2.71 -16.18 10.69
C ASN A 41 -4.24 -16.00 10.71
N GLY A 42 -4.90 -16.15 11.87
CA GLY A 42 -6.33 -15.94 12.05
C GLY A 42 -6.74 -14.56 12.59
N GLU A 43 -5.78 -13.74 13.02
CA GLU A 43 -6.08 -12.50 13.74
C GLU A 43 -6.06 -11.26 12.83
N ASN A 44 -7.19 -10.98 12.18
CA ASN A 44 -7.34 -9.74 11.41
C ASN A 44 -7.12 -8.47 12.28
N ILE A 45 -7.43 -8.54 13.58
CA ILE A 45 -7.24 -7.45 14.55
C ILE A 45 -5.76 -7.06 14.68
N PHE A 46 -4.86 -8.05 14.72
CA PHE A 46 -3.42 -7.80 14.76
C PHE A 46 -2.96 -7.06 13.50
N TRP A 47 -3.33 -7.56 12.33
CA TRP A 47 -2.98 -6.95 11.04
C TRP A 47 -3.53 -5.54 10.90
N ARG A 48 -4.77 -5.30 11.32
CA ARG A 48 -5.38 -3.96 11.36
C ARG A 48 -4.60 -2.99 12.23
N ARG A 49 -4.29 -3.39 13.47
CA ARG A 49 -3.53 -2.54 14.41
C ARG A 49 -2.15 -2.20 13.85
N LYS A 50 -1.46 -3.18 13.25
CA LYS A 50 -0.16 -2.97 12.62
C LYS A 50 -0.26 -2.07 11.37
N PHE A 51 -1.30 -2.26 10.57
CA PHE A 51 -1.58 -1.48 9.36
C PHE A 51 -1.74 0.00 9.71
N TYR A 52 -2.63 0.34 10.64
CA TYR A 52 -2.87 1.74 11.03
C TYR A 52 -1.66 2.41 11.68
N LYS A 53 -0.84 1.65 12.43
CA LYS A 53 0.43 2.18 12.95
C LYS A 53 1.44 2.51 11.85
N SER A 54 1.44 1.70 10.78
CA SER A 54 2.39 1.83 9.68
C SER A 54 1.94 2.88 8.65
N TRP A 55 0.63 3.01 8.44
CA TRP A 55 0.00 3.88 7.44
C TRP A 55 -1.21 4.60 8.03
N PRO A 56 -0.98 5.58 8.92
CA PRO A 56 -2.05 6.30 9.61
C PRO A 56 -2.95 7.07 8.63
N ASP A 57 -2.40 7.57 7.52
CA ASP A 57 -3.14 8.33 6.49
C ASP A 57 -4.26 7.49 5.82
N LEU A 58 -4.15 6.16 5.85
CA LEU A 58 -5.15 5.24 5.29
C LEU A 58 -6.25 4.83 6.27
N LYS A 59 -6.12 5.21 7.55
CA LYS A 59 -7.01 4.76 8.60
C LYS A 59 -8.46 5.14 8.32
N ASN A 60 -8.72 6.41 8.03
CA ASN A 60 -10.09 6.91 7.82
C ASN A 60 -10.76 6.22 6.62
N ILE A 61 -10.02 6.03 5.53
CA ILE A 61 -10.50 5.36 4.31
C ILE A 61 -10.88 3.90 4.62
N CYS A 62 -10.02 3.19 5.35
CA CYS A 62 -10.31 1.82 5.74
C CYS A 62 -11.49 1.72 6.72
N GLU A 63 -11.61 2.64 7.68
CA GLU A 63 -12.75 2.66 8.62
C GLU A 63 -14.08 2.92 7.87
N GLU A 64 -14.09 3.83 6.89
CA GLU A 64 -15.25 4.07 6.04
C GLU A 64 -15.64 2.84 5.19
N GLU A 65 -14.67 2.08 4.69
CA GLU A 65 -14.92 0.86 3.93
C GLU A 65 -15.26 -0.36 4.81
N GLU A 66 -14.70 -0.45 6.03
CA GLU A 66 -15.09 -1.47 7.03
C GLU A 66 -16.59 -1.40 7.37
N HIS A 67 -17.20 -0.21 7.27
CA HIS A 67 -18.66 -0.03 7.44
C HIS A 67 -19.48 -0.62 6.30
N LYS A 68 -18.91 -0.78 5.11
CA LYS A 68 -19.60 -1.27 3.92
C LYS A 68 -19.36 -2.77 3.73
N GLU A 69 -18.12 -3.22 3.89
CA GLU A 69 -17.70 -4.60 3.64
C GLU A 69 -16.62 -5.05 4.62
N TYR A 70 -16.47 -6.37 4.78
CA TYR A 70 -15.39 -6.94 5.58
C TYR A 70 -14.04 -6.73 4.88
N LEU A 71 -13.09 -6.10 5.59
CA LEU A 71 -11.71 -5.92 5.11
C LEU A 71 -10.76 -6.94 5.73
N ASP A 72 -10.06 -7.68 4.88
CA ASP A 72 -8.91 -8.48 5.28
C ASP A 72 -7.64 -7.61 5.25
N PHE A 73 -7.19 -7.16 6.43
CA PHE A 73 -6.01 -6.29 6.56
C PHE A 73 -4.72 -7.00 6.18
N LYS A 74 -4.65 -8.32 6.29
CA LYS A 74 -3.48 -9.07 5.83
C LYS A 74 -3.39 -9.02 4.31
N GLU A 75 -4.51 -9.14 3.60
CA GLU A 75 -4.55 -8.94 2.15
C GLU A 75 -4.28 -7.48 1.77
N LEU A 76 -4.76 -6.49 2.52
CA LEU A 76 -4.42 -5.08 2.28
C LEU A 76 -2.92 -4.79 2.44
N VAL A 77 -2.28 -5.36 3.47
CA VAL A 77 -0.82 -5.30 3.64
C VAL A 77 -0.12 -5.90 2.42
N ARG A 78 -0.54 -7.10 1.97
CA ARG A 78 0.02 -7.75 0.79
C ARG A 78 -0.15 -6.90 -0.47
N ALA A 79 -1.35 -6.39 -0.70
CA ALA A 79 -1.68 -5.54 -1.84
C ALA A 79 -0.76 -4.32 -1.88
N ARG A 80 -0.58 -3.64 -0.74
CA ARG A 80 0.29 -2.47 -0.67
C ARG A 80 1.78 -2.82 -0.88
N LEU A 81 2.26 -3.92 -0.30
CA LEU A 81 3.62 -4.38 -0.54
C LEU A 81 3.84 -4.70 -2.02
N ASN A 82 2.80 -5.20 -2.71
CA ASN A 82 2.83 -5.41 -4.16
C ASN A 82 2.81 -4.07 -4.91
N CYS A 83 1.99 -3.08 -4.52
CA CYS A 83 2.04 -1.72 -5.09
C CYS A 83 3.47 -1.19 -5.06
N ARG A 84 4.17 -1.30 -3.92
CA ARG A 84 5.57 -0.87 -3.81
C ARG A 84 6.49 -1.61 -4.79
N LYS A 85 6.32 -2.94 -4.94
CA LYS A 85 7.13 -3.77 -5.84
C LYS A 85 6.91 -3.42 -7.31
N GLU A 86 5.67 -3.18 -7.70
CA GLU A 86 5.28 -2.85 -9.09
C GLU A 86 5.63 -1.40 -9.44
N LEU A 87 5.44 -0.48 -8.49
CA LEU A 87 5.66 0.94 -8.69
C LEU A 87 7.14 1.30 -8.80
N ARG A 88 8.03 0.63 -8.06
CA ARG A 88 9.47 0.94 -8.08
C ARG A 88 10.08 0.82 -9.49
N PRO A 89 9.93 -0.30 -10.23
CA PRO A 89 10.41 -0.41 -11.60
C PRO A 89 9.79 0.63 -12.53
N PHE A 90 8.50 0.93 -12.37
CA PHE A 90 7.82 1.95 -13.16
C PHE A 90 8.46 3.32 -12.95
N LEU A 91 8.66 3.73 -11.69
CA LEU A 91 9.27 5.01 -11.35
C LEU A 91 10.73 5.12 -11.81
N THR A 92 11.50 4.02 -11.83
CA THR A 92 12.87 4.05 -12.35
C THR A 92 12.97 4.29 -13.86
N LYS A 93 11.89 4.02 -14.60
CA LYS A 93 11.81 4.30 -16.05
C LYS A 93 11.41 5.75 -16.33
N LEU A 94 10.73 6.41 -15.40
CA LEU A 94 10.36 7.82 -15.53
C LEU A 94 11.61 8.69 -15.36
N SER A 95 11.84 9.63 -16.28
CA SER A 95 12.90 10.61 -16.04
C SER A 95 12.49 11.56 -14.91
N GLU A 96 13.46 12.06 -14.15
CA GLU A 96 13.24 12.85 -12.93
C GLU A 96 12.28 14.05 -13.13
N LYS A 97 12.27 14.67 -14.32
CA LYS A 97 11.32 15.74 -14.68
C LYS A 97 9.86 15.28 -14.76
N HIS A 98 9.60 14.02 -15.14
CA HIS A 98 8.25 13.47 -15.24
C HIS A 98 7.71 13.04 -13.88
N TYR A 99 8.57 12.79 -12.89
CA TYR A 99 8.16 12.48 -11.53
C TYR A 99 7.36 13.64 -10.90
N TYR A 100 7.81 14.88 -11.12
CA TYR A 100 7.15 16.09 -10.62
C TYR A 100 5.82 16.37 -11.31
N CYS A 101 5.76 16.30 -12.64
CA CYS A 101 4.51 16.50 -13.38
C CYS A 101 3.46 15.43 -13.05
N PHE A 102 3.90 14.19 -12.84
CA PHE A 102 3.04 13.09 -12.40
C PHE A 102 2.46 13.35 -11.00
N TYR A 103 3.30 13.77 -10.05
CA TYR A 103 2.86 14.05 -8.68
C TYR A 103 1.99 15.31 -8.55
N GLU A 104 2.34 16.41 -9.23
CA GLU A 104 1.52 17.63 -9.24
C GLU A 104 0.15 17.41 -9.89
N SER A 105 0.09 16.63 -10.98
CA SER A 105 -1.18 16.26 -11.62
C SER A 105 -2.07 15.38 -10.73
N LEU A 106 -1.48 14.67 -9.77
CA LEU A 106 -2.22 13.84 -8.81
C LEU A 106 -2.74 14.61 -7.60
N LEU A 107 -2.19 15.79 -7.34
CA LEU A 107 -2.50 16.64 -6.19
C LEU A 107 -3.36 17.86 -6.53
N SER A 108 -3.49 18.26 -7.80
CA SER A 108 -4.43 19.32 -8.17
C SER A 108 -5.85 18.83 -7.94
N GLU A 109 -6.49 19.41 -6.93
CA GLU A 109 -7.75 18.98 -6.32
C GLU A 109 -8.93 18.85 -7.30
N ASP A 110 -9.85 17.94 -6.94
CA ASP A 110 -11.22 17.76 -7.46
C ASP A 110 -11.45 16.99 -8.77
N ILE A 111 -10.46 16.22 -9.21
CA ILE A 111 -10.60 15.37 -10.39
C ILE A 111 -10.72 13.91 -9.94
N THR A 112 -11.95 13.39 -9.91
CA THR A 112 -12.13 11.92 -9.90
C THR A 112 -11.35 11.34 -11.08
N TRP A 113 -10.68 10.19 -10.96
CA TRP A 113 -9.86 9.59 -12.03
C TRP A 113 -10.53 9.50 -13.40
N ARG A 114 -11.87 9.46 -13.45
CA ARG A 114 -12.65 9.57 -14.69
C ARG A 114 -12.44 10.92 -15.38
N MET A 115 -12.48 12.01 -14.63
CA MET A 115 -12.20 13.36 -15.14
C MET A 115 -10.72 13.51 -15.55
N TRP A 116 -9.77 12.83 -14.89
CA TRP A 116 -8.36 12.84 -15.32
C TRP A 116 -8.19 12.08 -16.64
N LEU A 117 -8.73 10.86 -16.76
CA LEU A 117 -8.71 10.11 -18.02
C LEU A 117 -9.38 10.87 -19.18
N ASP A 118 -10.44 11.65 -18.91
CA ASP A 118 -11.14 12.44 -19.92
C ASP A 118 -10.43 13.77 -20.26
N GLU A 119 -9.86 14.48 -19.27
CA GLU A 119 -9.13 15.75 -19.48
C GLU A 119 -7.72 15.53 -20.05
N TYR A 120 -7.06 14.43 -19.68
CA TYR A 120 -5.76 14.00 -20.23
C TYR A 120 -5.90 13.43 -21.65
N ARG A 121 -7.03 12.76 -21.98
CA ARG A 121 -7.41 12.45 -23.38
C ARG A 121 -7.55 13.71 -24.23
N TYR A 122 -7.90 14.85 -23.64
CA TYR A 122 -8.10 16.11 -24.34
C TYR A 122 -6.79 16.88 -24.59
N ARG A 123 -5.82 16.85 -23.66
CA ARG A 123 -4.47 17.46 -23.85
C ARG A 123 -3.55 16.67 -24.80
N ARG A 124 -4.07 15.63 -25.44
CA ARG A 124 -3.37 14.60 -26.23
C ARG A 124 -2.98 15.03 -27.65
N TYR A 125 -2.51 16.27 -27.82
CA TYR A 125 -1.86 16.73 -29.05
C TYR A 125 -0.33 16.86 -28.95
N SER A 126 0.27 16.54 -27.79
CA SER A 126 1.73 16.48 -27.64
C SER A 126 2.19 15.00 -27.56
N LYS A 127 2.89 14.55 -28.59
CA LYS A 127 3.19 13.14 -28.95
C LYS A 127 4.15 12.36 -28.03
N LYS A 128 4.39 12.75 -26.77
CA LYS A 128 5.51 12.19 -25.97
C LYS A 128 5.17 11.29 -24.77
N VAL A 129 3.91 11.12 -24.36
CA VAL A 129 3.53 10.42 -23.11
C VAL A 129 2.49 9.31 -23.37
N PHE A 130 2.71 8.42 -24.35
CA PHE A 130 1.71 7.41 -24.73
C PHE A 130 1.96 6.00 -24.17
N VAL A 131 3.16 5.72 -23.65
CA VAL A 131 3.53 4.36 -23.20
C VAL A 131 3.28 4.16 -21.70
N GLU A 132 3.32 5.23 -20.91
CA GLU A 132 3.28 5.17 -19.43
C GLU A 132 1.84 5.03 -18.87
N GLU A 133 0.83 5.55 -19.58
CA GLU A 133 -0.60 5.51 -19.17
C GLU A 133 -1.15 4.07 -19.20
N LYS A 134 -0.87 3.30 -20.26
CA LYS A 134 -1.30 1.90 -20.36
C LYS A 134 -0.61 0.99 -19.34
N GLU A 135 0.66 1.26 -19.05
CA GLU A 135 1.40 0.52 -18.02
C GLU A 135 0.85 0.82 -16.63
N LEU A 136 0.50 2.08 -16.34
CA LEU A 136 -0.13 2.48 -15.07
C LEU A 136 -1.55 1.95 -14.93
N ASP A 137 -2.38 2.05 -15.98
CA ASP A 137 -3.71 1.46 -16.01
C ASP A 137 -3.65 -0.06 -15.82
N ALA A 138 -2.70 -0.74 -16.45
CA ALA A 138 -2.49 -2.18 -16.23
C ALA A 138 -2.10 -2.50 -14.78
N LEU A 139 -1.29 -1.65 -14.15
CA LEU A 139 -0.87 -1.77 -12.75
C LEU A 139 -2.06 -1.57 -11.79
N MET A 140 -2.98 -0.67 -12.15
CA MET A 140 -4.18 -0.34 -11.40
C MET A 140 -5.30 -1.38 -11.49
N HIS A 141 -5.42 -2.08 -12.62
CA HIS A 141 -6.50 -3.03 -12.89
C HIS A 141 -6.10 -4.50 -12.64
N SER A 142 -4.93 -4.75 -12.05
CA SER A 142 -4.39 -6.10 -11.89
C SER A 142 -5.10 -6.95 -10.83
N ASN A 143 -5.81 -6.35 -9.85
CA ASN A 143 -6.39 -7.08 -8.72
C ASN A 143 -7.86 -6.71 -8.43
N LYS A 144 -8.79 -7.58 -8.84
CA LYS A 144 -10.25 -7.33 -8.83
C LYS A 144 -10.90 -7.28 -7.45
N VAL A 145 -10.29 -7.87 -6.42
CA VAL A 145 -10.92 -8.06 -5.09
C VAL A 145 -10.78 -6.83 -4.19
N ILE A 146 -9.77 -5.99 -4.41
CA ILE A 146 -9.46 -4.80 -3.59
C ILE A 146 -9.56 -3.53 -4.46
N HIS A 147 -10.24 -3.60 -5.60
CA HIS A 147 -10.09 -2.66 -6.71
C HIS A 147 -10.24 -1.18 -6.31
N HIS A 148 -11.14 -0.85 -5.38
CA HIS A 148 -11.33 0.54 -4.94
C HIS A 148 -10.29 0.98 -3.89
N LEU A 149 -9.89 0.10 -2.95
CA LEU A 149 -8.85 0.39 -1.96
C LEU A 149 -7.43 0.39 -2.55
N TYR A 150 -7.18 -0.43 -3.58
CA TYR A 150 -5.90 -0.53 -4.25
C TYR A 150 -5.40 0.83 -4.74
N TYR A 151 -6.32 1.67 -5.20
CA TYR A 151 -6.05 3.04 -5.57
C TYR A 151 -5.44 3.86 -4.40
N TYR A 152 -6.10 3.86 -3.24
CA TYR A 152 -5.59 4.58 -2.08
C TYR A 152 -4.24 4.03 -1.61
N LEU A 153 -4.04 2.71 -1.70
CA LEU A 153 -2.75 2.07 -1.40
C LEU A 153 -1.64 2.53 -2.33
N LEU A 154 -1.90 2.62 -3.63
CA LEU A 154 -0.95 3.10 -4.63
C LEU A 154 -0.59 4.57 -4.37
N MET A 155 -1.59 5.42 -4.15
CA MET A 155 -1.39 6.86 -3.93
C MET A 155 -0.61 7.16 -2.66
N ASP A 156 -0.90 6.46 -1.57
CA ASP A 156 -0.15 6.65 -0.34
C ASP A 156 1.31 6.18 -0.50
N GLU A 157 1.57 5.13 -1.27
CA GLU A 157 2.93 4.70 -1.57
C GLU A 157 3.68 5.71 -2.46
N LEU A 158 3.03 6.24 -3.50
CA LEU A 158 3.57 7.34 -4.32
C LEU A 158 3.93 8.56 -3.48
N ARG A 159 3.02 8.99 -2.61
CA ARG A 159 3.24 10.09 -1.67
C ARG A 159 4.40 9.81 -0.72
N SER A 160 4.52 8.58 -0.22
CA SER A 160 5.64 8.17 0.64
C SER A 160 6.98 8.26 -0.09
N LEU A 161 7.04 7.86 -1.35
CA LEU A 161 8.25 7.94 -2.17
C LEU A 161 8.63 9.39 -2.48
N TYR A 162 7.66 10.24 -2.80
CA TYR A 162 7.90 11.67 -3.05
C TYR A 162 8.44 12.37 -1.81
N LYS A 163 7.84 12.14 -0.63
CA LYS A 163 8.35 12.69 0.64
C LYS A 163 9.80 12.27 0.93
N ARG A 164 10.25 11.11 0.42
CA ARG A 164 11.63 10.63 0.60
C ARG A 164 12.60 11.24 -0.42
N SER A 165 12.16 11.59 -1.62
CA SER A 165 13.03 12.22 -2.63
C SER A 165 13.31 13.70 -2.34
N GLN A 166 12.51 14.35 -1.49
CA GLN A 166 12.70 15.74 -1.04
C GLN A 166 13.66 15.89 0.15
N ARG A 167 14.26 14.80 0.65
CA ARG A 167 15.20 14.78 1.78
C ARG A 167 16.61 14.49 1.29
#